data_AF-A0AAD7A474-F1
#
_entry.id   AF-A0AAD7A474-F1
#
_cell.length_a   1.000
_cell.length_b   1.000
_cell.length_c   1.000
_cell.angle_alpha   90.00
_cell.angle_beta   90.00
_cell.angle_gamma   90.00
#
_symmetry.space_group_name_H-M   'P 1'
#
loop_
_entity.id
_entity.type
_entity.pdbx_description
1 polymer ?
#
loop_
_entity_poly.entity_id
_entity_poly.type
_entity_poly.pdbx_seq_one_letter_code
_entity_poly.pdbx_strand_id
1 'polypeptide(L)'
;MRIRDPKTTVLIFASGKMVGAGAKSENDSHLASRKYARIVQKPSCNVKFPIRLEGLAYSHGRFSSYEPELFSGLIYRMIKPKVVLLIFVSGKFVLAGAKVRETHTAFNTIYTVLYEFRKPRRG
;
A
#
# COMPACT_ATOMS: atom_id res chain seq x y z
N MET A 1 1.15 7.16 -6.00
CA MET A 1 2.16 7.02 -4.93
C MET A 1 3.33 7.98 -5.18
N ARG A 2 4.06 8.45 -4.16
CA ARG A 2 5.20 9.38 -4.31
C ARG A 2 6.40 8.93 -3.48
N ILE A 3 7.62 9.03 -4.01
CA ILE A 3 8.88 8.88 -3.25
C ILE A 3 9.63 10.22 -3.20
N ARG A 4 10.55 10.36 -2.23
CA ARG A 4 11.27 11.63 -1.99
C ARG A 4 12.59 11.74 -2.74
N ASP A 5 13.21 10.61 -3.03
CA ASP A 5 14.52 10.54 -3.67
C ASP A 5 14.55 9.39 -4.68
N PRO A 6 14.69 9.66 -5.99
CA PRO A 6 14.45 10.96 -6.61
C PRO A 6 12.98 11.40 -6.39
N LYS A 7 12.71 12.70 -6.29
CA LYS A 7 11.38 13.24 -5.94
C LYS A 7 10.38 13.07 -7.07
N THR A 8 9.81 11.88 -7.20
CA THR A 8 8.91 11.48 -8.30
C THR A 8 7.55 11.06 -7.76
N THR A 9 6.56 11.01 -8.65
CA THR A 9 5.23 10.44 -8.41
C THR A 9 5.00 9.32 -9.42
N VAL A 10 4.36 8.23 -9.02
CA VAL A 10 3.93 7.14 -9.90
C VAL A 10 2.43 6.87 -9.75
N LEU A 11 1.76 6.63 -10.87
CA LEU A 11 0.44 6.01 -10.95
C LEU A 11 0.63 4.51 -11.25
N ILE A 12 -0.06 3.63 -10.53
CA ILE A 12 0.10 2.17 -10.65
C ILE A 12 -1.28 1.57 -10.92
N PHE A 13 -1.57 1.25 -12.17
CA PHE A 13 -2.90 0.77 -12.56
C PHE A 13 -3.15 -0.67 -12.11
N ALA A 14 -4.42 -1.05 -11.99
CA ALA A 14 -4.82 -2.43 -11.68
C ALA A 14 -4.27 -3.46 -12.67
N SER A 15 -4.03 -3.05 -13.92
CA SER A 15 -3.37 -3.87 -14.96
C SER A 15 -1.88 -4.14 -14.71
N GLY A 16 -1.29 -3.55 -13.67
CA GLY A 16 0.15 -3.61 -13.39
C GLY A 16 0.98 -2.59 -14.15
N LYS A 17 0.37 -1.80 -15.06
CA LYS A 17 1.05 -0.68 -15.73
C LYS A 17 1.42 0.40 -14.72
N MET A 18 2.58 1.03 -14.90
CA MET A 18 3.07 2.10 -14.04
C MET A 18 3.44 3.31 -14.89
N VAL A 19 2.99 4.51 -14.50
CA VAL A 19 3.32 5.78 -15.16
C VAL A 19 3.98 6.69 -14.14
N GLY A 20 5.27 6.96 -14.33
CA GLY A 20 6.08 7.82 -13.46
C GLY A 20 6.22 9.24 -14.03
N ALA A 21 6.20 10.25 -13.16
CA ALA A 21 6.42 11.65 -13.51
C ALA A 21 7.28 12.38 -12.46
N GLY A 22 7.95 13.46 -12.91
CA GLY A 22 8.74 14.35 -12.06
C GLY A 22 10.22 13.99 -11.88
N ALA A 23 10.74 13.01 -12.64
CA ALA A 23 12.18 12.76 -12.71
C ALA A 23 12.88 13.91 -13.46
N LYS A 24 14.11 14.27 -13.07
CA LYS A 24 14.90 15.34 -13.71
C LYS A 24 15.87 14.81 -14.78
N SER A 25 16.04 13.50 -14.83
CA SER A 25 16.89 12.81 -15.79
C SER A 25 16.33 11.42 -16.09
N GLU A 26 16.77 10.81 -17.19
CA GLU A 26 16.45 9.43 -17.52
C GLU A 26 16.97 8.46 -16.44
N ASN A 27 18.18 8.70 -15.93
CA ASN A 27 18.75 7.93 -14.82
C ASN A 27 17.87 7.99 -13.56
N ASP A 28 17.37 9.18 -13.20
CA ASP A 28 16.43 9.32 -12.08
C ASP A 28 15.12 8.56 -12.34
N SER A 29 14.63 8.59 -13.59
CA SER A 29 13.41 7.87 -13.99
C SER A 29 13.57 6.36 -13.82
N HIS A 30 14.70 5.81 -14.27
CA HIS A 30 15.03 4.40 -14.10
C HIS A 30 15.18 4.01 -12.63
N LEU A 31 15.90 4.83 -11.84
CA LEU A 31 16.07 4.59 -10.41
C LEU A 31 14.74 4.64 -9.66
N ALA A 32 13.88 5.63 -9.96
CA ALA A 32 12.54 5.75 -9.39
C ALA A 32 11.69 4.52 -9.71
N SER A 33 11.64 4.13 -10.98
CA SER A 33 10.88 2.96 -11.45
C SER A 33 11.26 1.69 -10.70
N ARG A 34 12.57 1.44 -10.52
CA ARG A 34 13.05 0.30 -9.71
C ARG A 34 12.66 0.41 -8.24
N LYS A 35 12.75 1.61 -7.64
CA LYS A 35 12.33 1.82 -6.24
C LYS A 35 10.83 1.53 -6.08
N TYR A 36 9.98 1.98 -7.00
CA TYR A 36 8.55 1.69 -6.96
C TYR A 36 8.24 0.21 -7.16
N ALA A 37 8.84 -0.44 -8.17
CA ALA A 37 8.67 -1.87 -8.39
C ALA A 37 9.05 -2.67 -7.14
N ARG A 38 10.18 -2.33 -6.49
CA ARG A 38 10.60 -2.96 -5.24
C ARG A 38 9.63 -2.72 -4.09
N ILE A 39 8.98 -1.57 -4.01
CA ILE A 39 7.97 -1.31 -2.96
C ILE A 39 6.74 -2.19 -3.18
N VAL A 40 6.29 -2.37 -4.43
CA VAL A 40 5.17 -3.24 -4.76
C VAL A 40 5.52 -4.72 -4.58
N GLN A 41 6.76 -5.12 -4.88
CA GLN A 41 7.26 -6.50 -4.80
C GLN A 41 7.73 -6.91 -3.40
N LYS A 42 7.75 -6.00 -2.41
CA LYS A 42 8.19 -6.34 -1.04
C LYS A 42 7.37 -7.51 -0.48
N PRO A 43 7.96 -8.34 0.41
CA PRO A 43 7.29 -9.48 1.00
C PRO A 43 5.91 -9.07 1.53
N SER A 44 4.86 -9.63 0.93
CA SER A 44 3.49 -9.34 1.30
C SER A 44 3.08 -10.26 2.45
N CYS A 45 2.60 -9.67 3.54
CA CYS A 45 1.85 -10.41 4.56
C CYS A 45 0.45 -10.73 4.02
N ASN A 46 -0.21 -11.74 4.60
CA ASN A 46 -1.56 -12.13 4.17
C ASN A 46 -2.41 -12.53 5.37
N VAL A 47 -3.53 -11.84 5.58
CA VAL A 47 -4.49 -12.13 6.67
C VAL A 47 -5.43 -13.30 6.37
N LYS A 48 -5.37 -13.87 5.14
CA LYS A 48 -6.12 -15.06 4.71
C LYS A 48 -7.65 -14.89 4.64
N PHE A 49 -8.12 -13.65 4.58
CA PHE A 49 -9.52 -13.33 4.30
C PHE A 49 -9.63 -12.06 3.44
N PRO A 50 -10.66 -11.98 2.56
CA PRO A 50 -10.89 -10.79 1.75
C PRO A 50 -11.36 -9.59 2.58
N ILE A 51 -11.03 -8.37 2.13
CA ILE A 51 -11.25 -7.12 2.88
C ILE A 51 -12.17 -6.16 2.09
N ARG A 52 -13.09 -5.49 2.76
CA ARG A 52 -13.96 -4.40 2.24
C ARG A 52 -13.21 -3.07 2.25
N LEU A 53 -12.39 -2.81 1.23
CA LEU A 53 -11.53 -1.62 1.16
C LEU A 53 -12.32 -0.31 1.13
N GLU A 54 -13.50 -0.28 0.51
CA GLU A 54 -14.38 0.89 0.46
C GLU A 54 -14.82 1.31 1.87
N GLY A 55 -15.22 0.34 2.69
CA GLY A 55 -15.62 0.58 4.08
C GLY A 55 -14.45 1.01 4.97
N LEU A 56 -13.27 0.43 4.75
CA LEU A 56 -12.04 0.82 5.42
C LEU A 56 -11.64 2.26 5.05
N ALA A 57 -11.68 2.61 3.76
CA ALA A 57 -11.38 3.95 3.28
C ALA A 57 -12.34 5.00 3.84
N TYR A 58 -13.63 4.68 3.89
CA TYR A 58 -14.65 5.54 4.49
C TYR A 58 -14.40 5.76 5.98
N SER A 59 -14.19 4.69 6.74
CA SER A 59 -14.05 4.74 8.21
C SER A 59 -12.69 5.29 8.67
N HIS A 60 -11.64 5.07 7.88
CA HIS A 60 -10.27 5.50 8.18
C HIS A 60 -9.75 6.54 7.16
N GLY A 61 -10.63 7.41 6.63
CA GLY A 61 -10.30 8.35 5.55
C GLY A 61 -9.11 9.27 5.83
N ARG A 62 -8.93 9.69 7.09
CA ARG A 62 -7.76 10.51 7.50
C ARG A 62 -6.40 9.81 7.28
N PHE A 63 -6.40 8.48 7.31
CA PHE A 63 -5.20 7.65 7.16
C PHE A 63 -5.14 6.92 5.83
N SER A 64 -6.24 6.91 5.07
CA SER A 64 -6.43 6.05 3.91
C SER A 64 -6.53 6.86 2.63
N SER A 65 -6.03 6.29 1.54
CA SER A 65 -6.29 6.77 0.18
C SER A 65 -6.60 5.56 -0.68
N TYR A 66 -7.79 5.53 -1.27
CA TYR A 66 -8.28 4.42 -2.08
C TYR A 66 -8.98 4.98 -3.32
N GLU A 67 -8.33 4.77 -4.47
CA GLU A 67 -8.79 5.21 -5.78
C GLU A 67 -8.62 4.00 -6.71
N PRO A 68 -9.57 3.05 -6.74
CA PRO A 68 -9.38 1.74 -7.38
C PRO A 68 -9.06 1.82 -8.88
N GLU A 69 -9.54 2.87 -9.55
CA GLU A 69 -9.22 3.17 -10.96
C GLU A 69 -7.76 3.55 -11.17
N LEU A 70 -7.13 4.16 -10.15
CA LEU A 70 -5.73 4.60 -10.19
C LEU A 70 -4.77 3.59 -9.60
N PHE A 71 -5.21 2.81 -8.61
CA PHE A 71 -4.44 1.73 -7.95
C PHE A 71 -5.37 0.76 -7.22
N SER A 72 -5.18 -0.54 -7.47
CA SER A 72 -6.04 -1.62 -6.93
C SER A 72 -5.92 -1.87 -5.43
N GLY A 73 -4.94 -1.25 -4.75
CA GLY A 73 -4.74 -1.34 -3.31
C GLY A 73 -5.11 -0.05 -2.58
N LEU A 74 -5.53 -0.18 -1.32
CA LEU A 74 -5.67 0.94 -0.40
C LEU A 74 -4.31 1.31 0.19
N ILE A 75 -3.96 2.59 0.14
CA ILE A 75 -2.77 3.13 0.80
C ILE A 75 -3.16 3.57 2.21
N TYR A 76 -2.63 2.91 3.24
CA TYR A 76 -2.87 3.26 4.64
C TYR A 76 -1.60 3.84 5.27
N ARG A 77 -1.71 5.02 5.90
CA ARG A 77 -0.60 5.72 6.56
C ARG A 77 -0.72 5.57 8.07
N MET A 78 0.02 4.62 8.62
CA MET A 78 0.09 4.40 10.07
C MET A 78 1.05 5.42 10.69
N ILE A 79 0.63 6.08 11.77
CA ILE A 79 1.44 7.08 12.48
C ILE A 79 2.44 6.41 13.42
N LYS A 80 2.01 5.38 14.15
CA LYS A 80 2.82 4.69 15.16
C LYS A 80 2.62 3.17 15.06
N PRO A 81 3.65 2.41 14.62
CA PRO A 81 4.90 2.88 14.01
C PRO A 81 4.66 3.65 12.70
N LYS A 82 5.62 4.50 12.30
CA LYS A 82 5.48 5.35 11.10
C LYS A 82 5.74 4.55 9.83
N VAL A 83 4.71 3.88 9.33
CA VAL A 83 4.78 2.99 8.17
C VAL A 83 3.65 3.24 7.18
N VAL A 84 3.86 2.86 5.92
CA VAL A 84 2.83 2.90 4.88
C VAL A 84 2.47 1.46 4.52
N LEU A 85 1.18 1.16 4.48
CA LEU A 85 0.66 -0.13 4.07
C LEU A 85 -0.01 -0.02 2.70
N LEU A 86 0.22 -1.02 1.86
CA LEU A 86 -0.56 -1.24 0.63
C LEU A 86 -1.45 -2.45 0.88
N ILE A 87 -2.76 -2.27 1.00
CA ILE A 87 -3.71 -3.31 1.40
C ILE A 87 -4.59 -3.68 0.20
N PHE A 88 -4.71 -4.96 -0.10
CA PHE A 88 -5.47 -5.45 -1.26
C PHE A 88 -6.73 -6.18 -0.82
N VAL A 89 -7.75 -6.19 -1.69
CA VAL A 89 -9.03 -6.89 -1.46
C VAL A 89 -8.83 -8.36 -1.12
N SER A 90 -7.76 -8.99 -1.59
CA SER A 90 -7.41 -10.40 -1.35
C SER A 90 -6.98 -10.73 0.08
N GLY A 91 -6.76 -9.73 0.94
CA GLY A 91 -6.17 -9.92 2.26
C GLY A 91 -4.64 -9.89 2.27
N LYS A 92 -4.01 -9.80 1.09
CA LYS A 92 -2.58 -9.49 1.00
C LYS A 92 -2.36 -8.03 1.35
N PHE A 93 -1.25 -7.74 2.03
CA PHE A 93 -0.79 -6.38 2.24
C PHE A 93 0.73 -6.29 2.31
N VAL A 94 1.28 -5.12 2.02
CA VAL A 94 2.72 -4.85 2.06
C VAL A 94 3.00 -3.78 3.11
N LEU A 95 4.01 -4.01 3.95
CA LEU A 95 4.55 -3.03 4.88
C LEU A 95 5.73 -2.29 4.23
N ALA A 96 5.51 -1.03 3.83
CA ALA A 96 6.54 -0.17 3.26
C ALA A 96 7.10 0.78 4.33
N GLY A 97 8.43 0.83 4.43
CA GLY A 97 9.15 1.73 5.33
C GLY A 97 9.27 1.24 6.78
N ALA A 98 8.79 0.04 7.10
CA ALA A 98 8.96 -0.56 8.43
C ALA A 98 10.42 -0.94 8.69
N LYS A 99 10.92 -0.61 9.88
CA LYS A 99 12.13 -1.25 10.43
C LYS A 99 11.76 -2.62 10.96
N VAL A 100 12.71 -3.58 10.94
CA VAL A 100 12.46 -4.97 11.38
C VAL A 100 11.81 -5.04 12.78
N ARG A 101 12.25 -4.19 13.71
CA ARG A 101 11.73 -4.11 15.08
C ARG A 101 10.27 -3.62 15.16
N GLU A 102 9.80 -2.89 14.16
CA GLU A 102 8.46 -2.29 14.12
C GLU A 102 7.46 -3.18 13.37
N THR A 103 7.93 -4.17 12.61
CA THR A 103 7.10 -5.03 11.75
C THR A 103 6.00 -5.74 12.53
N HIS A 104 6.33 -6.32 13.69
CA HIS A 104 5.36 -7.06 14.50
C HIS A 104 4.28 -6.14 15.08
N THR A 105 4.66 -4.97 15.59
CA THR A 105 3.71 -3.97 16.08
C THR A 105 2.80 -3.47 14.96
N ALA A 106 3.36 -3.13 13.80
CA ALA A 106 2.60 -2.69 12.64
C ALA A 106 1.60 -3.77 12.18
N PHE A 107 2.02 -5.03 12.18
CA PHE A 107 1.18 -6.17 11.82
C PHE A 107 0.00 -6.30 12.79
N ASN A 108 0.24 -6.29 14.10
CA ASN A 108 -0.83 -6.45 15.09
C ASN A 108 -1.83 -5.30 15.04
N THR A 109 -1.34 -4.06 14.95
CA THR A 109 -2.21 -2.89 14.84
C THR A 109 -3.08 -2.95 13.59
N ILE A 110 -2.52 -3.29 12.43
CA ILE A 110 -3.33 -3.35 11.22
C ILE A 110 -4.26 -4.57 11.23
N TYR A 111 -3.84 -5.72 11.77
CA TYR A 111 -4.65 -6.95 11.76
C TYR A 111 -6.01 -6.73 12.41
N THR A 112 -6.07 -6.07 13.58
CA THR A 112 -7.34 -5.74 14.26
C THR A 112 -8.27 -4.93 13.35
N VAL A 113 -7.74 -3.89 12.72
CA VAL A 113 -8.50 -3.07 11.77
C VAL A 113 -8.98 -3.91 10.59
N LEU A 114 -8.11 -4.69 9.93
CA LEU A 114 -8.50 -5.48 8.75
C LEU A 114 -9.56 -6.53 9.09
N TYR A 115 -9.50 -7.10 10.29
CA TYR A 115 -10.46 -8.11 10.73
C TYR A 115 -11.90 -7.55 10.81
N GLU A 116 -12.07 -6.31 11.27
CA GLU A 116 -13.37 -5.62 11.30
C GLU A 116 -13.97 -5.44 9.89
N PHE A 117 -13.11 -5.23 8.88
CA PHE A 117 -13.53 -5.05 7.49
C PHE A 117 -13.49 -6.34 6.65
N ARG A 118 -13.40 -7.52 7.28
CA ARG A 118 -13.44 -8.80 6.54
C ARG A 118 -14.75 -8.94 5.76
N LYS A 119 -14.68 -9.35 4.49
CA LYS A 119 -15.88 -9.70 3.71
C LYS A 119 -16.47 -11.00 4.28
N PRO A 120 -17.81 -11.11 4.40
CA PRO A 120 -18.44 -12.38 4.71
C PRO A 120 -18.01 -13.41 3.67
N ARG A 121 -17.78 -14.67 4.08
CA ARG A 121 -17.68 -15.75 3.10
C ARG A 121 -19.04 -15.82 2.40
N ARG A 122 -19.07 -15.52 1.10
CA ARG A 122 -20.21 -15.91 0.26
C ARG A 122 -20.17 -17.44 0.27
N GLY A 123 -21.22 -18.05 0.83
CA GLY A 123 -21.49 -19.48 0.67
C GLY A 123 -21.78 -19.81 -0.78
#